data_AF-A0A258QX73-F1
#
_entry.id   AF-A0A258QX73-F1
#
_cell.length_a   1.000
_cell.length_b   1.000
_cell.length_c   1.000
_cell.angle_alpha   90.00
_cell.angle_beta   90.00
_cell.angle_gamma   90.00
#
_symmetry.space_group_name_H-M   'P 1'
#
loop_
_entity.id
_entity.type
_entity.pdbx_description
1 polymer ?
#
loop_
_entity_poly.entity_id
_entity_poly.type
_entity_poly.pdbx_seq_one_letter_code
_entity_poly.pdbx_strand_id
1 'polypeptide(L)'
;MQTPQSAFKAAIVFSLGLHIVLLVVYVPADTQLPKKKDDVVVIKLEEPKPKQEEIIPLQSAQTLTTKVPATQAAPSAPTAEEWAFASKYTLKNSKGYRHSWGKQVRSMMGTAVEGADQGQVRFRIEIAPNGSIVKVETLWKTSDKAEQLARKAIQSMPALPPTPTGKSLIFEKTISFSPFANDDSPIYRDDCLPDPPAFINPFAWDGKSQQEIKKNKPAEQLSPEALAECLKQLPQDSIEGISAHDQRQLDQWGSSKVNQPK
;
A
#
# COMPACT_ATOMS: atom_id res chain seq x y z
N MET A 1 18.52 -17.72 -61.00
CA MET A 1 19.89 -17.55 -60.47
C MET A 1 20.03 -18.44 -59.25
N GLN A 2 20.77 -19.55 -59.35
CA GLN A 2 21.02 -20.46 -58.23
C GLN A 2 22.18 -19.90 -57.40
N THR A 3 21.92 -19.52 -56.16
CA THR A 3 22.98 -19.22 -55.18
C THR A 3 23.75 -20.51 -54.88
N PRO A 4 25.08 -20.55 -55.03
CA PRO A 4 25.84 -21.77 -54.79
C PRO A 4 25.76 -22.11 -53.30
N GLN A 5 25.04 -23.18 -52.96
CA GLN A 5 24.88 -23.68 -51.58
C GLN A 5 26.21 -23.90 -50.86
N SER A 6 27.32 -24.04 -51.60
CA SER A 6 28.68 -24.13 -51.07
C SER A 6 29.13 -22.84 -50.36
N ALA A 7 28.77 -21.65 -50.88
CA ALA A 7 29.15 -20.37 -50.27
C ALA A 7 28.42 -20.13 -48.94
N PHE A 8 27.16 -20.55 -48.85
CA PHE A 8 26.38 -20.43 -47.61
C PHE A 8 26.91 -21.37 -46.51
N LYS A 9 27.28 -22.61 -46.88
CA LYS A 9 27.91 -23.56 -45.94
C LYS A 9 29.28 -23.07 -45.46
N ALA A 10 30.09 -22.50 -46.35
CA ALA A 10 31.39 -21.94 -45.98
C ALA A 10 31.24 -20.75 -45.01
N ALA A 11 30.26 -19.86 -45.23
CA ALA A 11 30.00 -18.73 -44.35
C ALA A 11 29.54 -19.16 -42.93
N ILE A 12 28.72 -20.21 -42.82
CA ILE A 12 28.30 -20.76 -41.52
C ILE A 12 29.49 -21.35 -40.76
N VAL A 13 30.34 -22.12 -41.43
CA VAL A 13 31.53 -22.72 -40.79
C VAL A 13 32.49 -21.64 -40.32
N PHE A 14 32.70 -20.58 -41.12
CA PHE A 14 33.56 -19.46 -40.73
C PHE A 14 32.98 -18.67 -39.56
N SER A 15 31.65 -18.44 -39.56
CA SER A 15 30.96 -17.77 -38.48
C SER A 15 31.06 -18.56 -37.17
N LEU A 16 30.80 -19.87 -37.20
CA LEU A 16 30.95 -20.75 -36.04
C LEU A 16 32.39 -20.78 -35.53
N GLY A 17 33.38 -20.88 -36.43
CA GLY A 17 34.79 -20.83 -36.07
C GLY A 17 35.17 -19.53 -35.37
N LEU A 18 34.70 -18.38 -35.88
CA LEU A 18 34.93 -17.07 -35.27
C LEU A 18 34.33 -16.97 -33.86
N HIS A 19 33.11 -17.49 -33.66
CA HIS A 19 32.43 -17.47 -32.36
C HIS A 19 33.11 -18.39 -31.34
N ILE A 20 33.63 -19.55 -31.78
CA ILE A 20 34.39 -20.47 -30.91
C ILE A 20 35.71 -19.83 -30.48
N VAL A 21 36.43 -19.17 -31.39
CA VAL A 21 37.68 -18.46 -31.06
C VAL A 21 37.40 -17.31 -30.09
N LEU A 22 36.33 -16.54 -30.29
CA LEU A 22 35.91 -15.50 -29.35
C LEU A 22 35.59 -16.06 -27.96
N LEU A 23 34.91 -17.20 -27.88
CA LEU A 23 34.63 -17.89 -26.61
C LEU A 23 35.91 -18.34 -25.90
N VAL A 24 36.89 -18.88 -26.63
CA VAL A 24 38.18 -19.32 -26.05
C VAL A 24 39.03 -18.12 -25.58
N VAL A 25 38.94 -16.97 -26.25
CA VAL A 25 39.68 -15.76 -25.87
C VAL A 25 39.03 -15.00 -24.71
N TYR A 26 37.70 -15.02 -24.59
CA TYR A 26 36.97 -14.24 -23.58
C TYR A 26 36.50 -15.02 -22.35
N VAL A 27 36.63 -16.35 -22.32
CA VAL A 27 36.33 -17.14 -21.11
C VAL A 27 37.62 -17.37 -20.32
N PRO A 28 37.78 -16.76 -19.12
CA PRO A 28 38.91 -17.06 -18.25
C PRO A 28 38.85 -18.53 -17.80
N ALA A 29 39.96 -19.24 -17.94
CA ALA A 29 40.11 -20.67 -17.66
C ALA A 29 40.11 -21.01 -16.14
N ASP A 30 39.29 -20.34 -15.35
CA ASP A 30 39.19 -20.59 -13.91
C ASP A 30 37.73 -20.69 -13.47
N THR A 31 37.01 -21.61 -14.10
CA THR A 31 35.78 -22.16 -13.52
C THR A 31 36.17 -23.40 -12.73
N GLN A 32 36.54 -23.21 -11.46
CA GLN A 32 36.57 -24.32 -10.51
C GLN A 32 35.14 -24.89 -10.38
N LEU A 33 34.94 -26.06 -10.99
CA LEU A 33 33.78 -26.91 -10.72
C LEU A 33 33.75 -27.21 -9.22
N PRO A 34 32.62 -27.00 -8.51
CA PRO A 34 32.53 -27.35 -7.11
C PRO A 34 32.74 -28.88 -6.98
N LYS A 35 33.83 -29.26 -6.32
CA LYS A 35 34.09 -30.66 -5.96
C LYS A 35 32.94 -31.15 -5.08
N LYS A 36 32.14 -32.06 -5.61
CA LYS A 36 31.20 -32.88 -4.86
C LYS A 36 32.01 -33.67 -3.82
N LYS A 37 31.86 -33.34 -2.54
CA LYS A 37 32.34 -34.19 -1.45
C LYS A 37 31.23 -35.17 -1.11
N ASP A 38 31.42 -36.42 -1.50
CA ASP A 38 30.59 -37.53 -1.04
C ASP A 38 31.03 -37.89 0.39
N ASP A 39 30.55 -37.15 1.40
CA ASP A 39 30.59 -37.62 2.79
C ASP A 39 29.28 -38.34 3.10
N VAL A 40 29.32 -39.66 2.97
CA VAL A 40 28.32 -40.56 3.54
C VAL A 40 28.51 -40.54 5.06
N VAL A 41 27.68 -39.78 5.77
CA VAL A 41 27.57 -39.91 7.23
C VAL A 41 26.71 -41.14 7.52
N VAL A 42 27.38 -42.26 7.81
CA VAL A 42 26.74 -43.44 8.39
C VAL A 42 26.23 -43.04 9.78
N ILE A 43 24.92 -42.90 9.92
CA ILE A 43 24.27 -42.70 11.22
C ILE A 43 24.33 -44.04 11.96
N LYS A 44 25.37 -44.21 12.79
CA LYS A 44 25.41 -45.27 13.80
C LYS A 44 24.60 -44.77 15.00
N LEU A 45 23.37 -45.28 15.17
CA LEU A 45 22.62 -45.09 16.42
C LEU A 45 23.37 -45.84 17.53
N GLU A 46 24.01 -45.10 18.43
CA GLU A 46 24.42 -45.61 19.74
C GLU A 46 23.42 -45.11 20.79
N GLU A 47 22.90 -46.06 21.57
CA GLU A 47 21.94 -45.83 22.65
C GLU A 47 22.50 -44.89 23.74
N PRO A 48 21.64 -44.06 24.37
CA PRO A 48 22.11 -43.08 25.34
C PRO A 48 22.49 -43.76 26.66
N LYS A 49 23.76 -43.57 27.06
CA LYS A 49 24.26 -43.92 28.40
C LYS A 49 24.01 -42.74 29.37
N PRO A 50 23.48 -42.97 30.58
CA PRO A 50 23.03 -41.89 31.46
C PRO A 50 24.22 -41.13 32.03
N LYS A 51 24.24 -39.80 31.89
CA LYS A 51 25.25 -38.92 32.49
C LYS A 51 24.57 -38.05 33.55
N GLN A 52 25.19 -38.06 34.73
CA GLN A 52 24.78 -37.43 35.98
C GLN A 52 24.32 -35.97 35.85
N GLU A 53 23.30 -35.65 36.64
CA GLU A 53 22.84 -34.30 36.96
C GLU A 53 24.00 -33.44 37.46
N GLU A 54 24.44 -32.52 36.62
CA GLU A 54 25.13 -31.32 37.05
C GLU A 54 24.07 -30.22 37.16
N ILE A 55 23.74 -29.87 38.40
CA ILE A 55 22.76 -28.86 38.74
C ILE A 55 23.33 -27.51 38.29
N ILE A 56 23.00 -27.11 37.06
CA ILE A 56 23.22 -25.74 36.60
C ILE A 56 22.26 -24.86 37.40
N PRO A 57 22.75 -23.86 38.17
CA PRO A 57 21.87 -22.93 38.85
C PRO A 57 20.98 -22.27 37.80
N LEU A 58 19.68 -22.24 38.08
CA LEU A 58 18.67 -21.48 37.34
C LEU A 58 18.99 -19.99 37.47
N GLN A 59 20.01 -19.51 36.74
CA GLN A 59 20.37 -18.11 36.64
C GLN A 59 20.02 -17.62 35.25
N SER A 60 19.02 -16.74 35.26
CA SER A 60 18.58 -15.85 34.19
C SER A 60 17.62 -16.40 33.14
N ALA A 61 16.38 -16.62 33.58
CA ALA A 61 15.20 -16.27 32.78
C ALA A 61 15.02 -14.73 32.70
N GLN A 62 16.09 -13.97 32.40
CA GLN A 62 16.06 -12.51 32.30
C GLN A 62 16.92 -12.03 31.14
N THR A 63 16.39 -12.12 29.93
CA THR A 63 16.47 -11.08 28.88
C THR A 63 15.39 -11.31 27.82
N LEU A 64 14.14 -11.54 28.24
CA LEU A 64 13.04 -10.98 27.45
C LEU A 64 13.15 -9.47 27.67
N THR A 65 13.76 -8.76 26.72
CA THR A 65 13.61 -7.30 26.71
C THR A 65 12.11 -7.05 26.60
N THR A 66 11.48 -6.61 27.68
CA THR A 66 10.09 -6.15 27.64
C THR A 66 10.09 -4.90 26.77
N LYS A 67 9.95 -5.08 25.44
CA LYS A 67 9.85 -3.96 24.51
C LYS A 67 8.69 -3.11 24.99
N VAL A 68 8.97 -1.84 25.27
CA VAL A 68 7.93 -0.86 25.60
C VAL A 68 6.98 -0.81 24.40
N PRO A 69 5.65 -0.99 24.59
CA PRO A 69 4.68 -0.92 23.51
C PRO A 69 4.81 0.40 22.75
N ALA A 70 4.76 0.36 21.42
CA ALA A 70 4.75 1.59 20.63
C ALA A 70 3.52 2.43 20.99
N THR A 71 3.69 3.75 21.05
CA THR A 71 2.59 4.67 21.33
C THR A 71 2.59 5.83 20.34
N GLN A 72 1.41 6.34 20.02
CA GLN A 72 1.23 7.52 19.21
C GLN A 72 0.13 8.38 19.81
N ALA A 73 0.48 9.61 20.19
CA ALA A 73 -0.50 10.60 20.60
C ALA A 73 -1.53 10.83 19.49
N ALA A 74 -2.73 11.27 19.87
CA ALA A 74 -3.68 11.73 18.88
C ALA A 74 -3.06 12.85 18.02
N PRO A 75 -3.28 12.85 16.69
CA PRO A 75 -2.85 13.95 15.85
C PRO A 75 -3.58 15.23 16.27
N SER A 76 -3.00 16.38 15.95
CA SER A 76 -3.68 17.67 16.14
C SER A 76 -4.98 17.70 15.33
N ALA A 77 -6.02 18.29 15.90
CA ALA A 77 -7.26 18.56 15.17
C ALA A 77 -6.97 19.45 13.95
N PRO A 78 -7.79 19.36 12.88
CA PRO A 78 -7.62 20.24 11.73
C PRO A 78 -7.75 21.71 12.11
N THR A 79 -6.92 22.56 11.50
CA THR A 79 -6.97 24.01 11.75
C THR A 79 -8.16 24.66 11.05
N ALA A 80 -8.45 25.92 11.41
CA ALA A 80 -9.50 26.69 10.75
C ALA A 80 -9.20 26.91 9.26
N GLU A 81 -7.93 27.09 8.89
CA GLU A 81 -7.48 27.23 7.49
C GLU A 81 -7.68 25.92 6.72
N GLU A 82 -7.35 24.77 7.34
CA GLU A 82 -7.59 23.46 6.75
C GLU A 82 -9.08 23.21 6.49
N TRP A 83 -9.95 23.58 7.45
CA TRP A 83 -11.40 23.51 7.26
C TRP A 83 -11.91 24.51 6.22
N ALA A 84 -11.38 25.72 6.17
CA ALA A 84 -11.73 26.73 5.18
C ALA A 84 -11.38 26.28 3.76
N PHE A 85 -10.20 25.70 3.57
CA PHE A 85 -9.80 25.06 2.31
C PHE A 85 -10.72 23.89 1.97
N ALA A 86 -10.91 22.97 2.92
CA ALA A 86 -11.72 21.77 2.75
C ALA A 86 -13.16 22.08 2.35
N SER A 87 -13.76 23.15 2.90
CA SER A 87 -15.12 23.60 2.60
C SER A 87 -15.28 24.20 1.19
N LYS A 88 -14.17 24.49 0.49
CA LYS A 88 -14.18 25.05 -0.88
C LYS A 88 -13.74 24.03 -1.92
N TYR A 89 -13.03 22.98 -1.52
CA TYR A 89 -12.46 22.01 -2.44
C TYR A 89 -13.51 20.97 -2.90
N THR A 90 -13.84 20.99 -4.20
CA THR A 90 -14.92 20.16 -4.78
C THR A 90 -14.41 18.89 -5.46
N LEU A 91 -13.16 18.87 -5.93
CA LEU A 91 -12.61 17.78 -6.73
C LEU A 91 -12.50 16.45 -5.97
N LYS A 92 -12.55 15.36 -6.74
CA LYS A 92 -12.48 13.97 -6.25
C LYS A 92 -13.39 13.72 -5.05
N ASN A 93 -14.67 14.09 -5.16
CA ASN A 93 -15.69 13.95 -4.10
C ASN A 93 -15.30 14.72 -2.82
N SER A 94 -14.86 15.97 -2.97
CA SER A 94 -14.43 16.82 -1.84
C SER A 94 -13.35 16.15 -0.96
N LYS A 95 -12.28 15.68 -1.61
CA LYS A 95 -11.18 14.94 -0.97
C LYS A 95 -10.64 15.61 0.30
N GLY A 96 -10.38 16.91 0.24
CA GLY A 96 -9.92 17.70 1.39
C GLY A 96 -10.87 17.63 2.58
N TYR A 97 -12.17 17.75 2.32
CA TYR A 97 -13.22 17.61 3.35
C TYR A 97 -13.20 16.25 4.02
N ARG A 98 -13.13 15.15 3.24
CA ARG A 98 -13.08 13.80 3.81
C ARG A 98 -11.81 13.56 4.64
N HIS A 99 -10.69 14.10 4.20
CA HIS A 99 -9.42 14.01 4.94
C HIS A 99 -9.51 14.77 6.27
N SER A 100 -9.93 16.05 6.25
CA SER A 100 -10.10 16.86 7.46
C SER A 100 -11.10 16.23 8.44
N TRP A 101 -12.20 15.67 7.93
CA TRP A 101 -13.15 14.92 8.75
C TRP A 101 -12.50 13.72 9.45
N GLY A 102 -11.74 12.91 8.73
CA GLY A 102 -11.03 11.77 9.31
C GLY A 102 -9.98 12.18 10.36
N LYS A 103 -9.22 13.24 10.06
CA LYS A 103 -8.22 13.82 10.98
C LYS A 103 -8.88 14.35 12.26
N GLN A 104 -10.03 15.04 12.15
CA GLN A 104 -10.83 15.51 13.29
C GLN A 104 -11.32 14.36 14.17
N VAL A 105 -11.83 13.27 13.56
CA VAL A 105 -12.26 12.11 14.34
C VAL A 105 -11.07 11.51 15.06
N ARG A 106 -9.95 11.29 14.37
CA ARG A 106 -8.75 10.67 14.94
C ARG A 106 -8.12 11.51 16.05
N SER A 107 -8.15 12.84 15.95
CA SER A 107 -7.63 13.75 16.98
C SER A 107 -8.39 13.64 18.30
N MET A 108 -9.64 13.19 18.27
CA MET A 108 -10.50 13.05 19.44
C MET A 108 -10.48 11.65 20.08
N MET A 109 -9.78 10.68 19.46
CA MET A 109 -9.71 9.30 19.95
C MET A 109 -8.64 9.06 21.01
N GLY A 110 -7.75 10.02 21.23
CA GLY A 110 -6.65 9.93 22.21
C GLY A 110 -5.44 9.14 21.72
N THR A 111 -4.56 8.78 22.65
CA THR A 111 -3.30 8.06 22.38
C THR A 111 -3.58 6.61 22.01
N ALA A 112 -3.04 6.17 20.87
CA ALA A 112 -3.03 4.78 20.48
C ALA A 112 -1.79 4.08 21.08
N VAL A 113 -1.99 2.89 21.62
CA VAL A 113 -0.95 2.06 22.22
C VAL A 113 -0.96 0.71 21.50
N GLU A 114 0.23 0.18 21.21
CA GLU A 114 0.39 -1.15 20.64
C GLU A 114 -0.24 -2.20 21.56
N GLY A 115 -1.11 -3.05 21.00
CA GLY A 115 -1.80 -4.09 21.74
C GLY A 115 -3.06 -4.58 21.04
N ALA A 116 -3.90 -5.30 21.77
CA ALA A 116 -5.16 -5.86 21.26
C ALA A 116 -6.22 -4.79 20.94
N ASP A 117 -6.15 -3.64 21.60
CA ASP A 117 -7.10 -2.53 21.39
C ASP A 117 -6.81 -1.71 20.13
N GLN A 118 -5.61 -1.82 19.56
CA GLN A 118 -5.27 -1.14 18.33
C GLN A 118 -6.05 -1.72 17.15
N GLY A 119 -6.34 -0.89 16.15
CA GLY A 119 -6.99 -1.37 14.95
C GLY A 119 -7.57 -0.28 14.10
N GLN A 120 -8.46 -0.66 13.21
CA GLN A 120 -9.06 0.21 12.21
C GLN A 120 -10.55 -0.06 12.16
N VAL A 121 -11.29 0.98 11.80
CA VAL A 121 -12.72 0.89 11.53
C VAL A 121 -13.02 1.66 10.25
N ARG A 122 -13.76 1.04 9.33
CA ARG A 122 -14.21 1.68 8.11
C ARG A 122 -15.69 2.01 8.22
N PHE A 123 -16.00 3.28 8.10
CA PHE A 123 -17.37 3.78 8.09
C PHE A 123 -17.80 4.14 6.68
N ARG A 124 -19.11 4.04 6.44
CA ARG A 124 -19.84 4.78 5.42
C ARG A 124 -20.55 5.95 6.09
N ILE A 125 -20.26 7.15 5.65
CA ILE A 125 -20.76 8.39 6.24
C ILE A 125 -21.58 9.14 5.21
N GLU A 126 -22.69 9.73 5.67
CA GLU A 126 -23.47 10.70 4.93
C GLU A 126 -23.55 12.01 5.71
N ILE A 127 -23.15 13.10 5.06
CA ILE A 127 -23.17 14.45 5.60
C ILE A 127 -24.10 15.31 4.74
N ALA A 128 -25.06 15.97 5.38
CA ALA A 128 -25.99 16.89 4.72
C ALA A 128 -25.28 18.15 4.21
N PRO A 129 -25.86 18.90 3.24
CA PRO A 129 -25.26 20.11 2.70
C PRO A 129 -24.85 21.16 3.74
N ASN A 130 -25.57 21.22 4.87
CA ASN A 130 -25.31 22.13 5.98
C ASN A 130 -24.19 21.66 6.93
N GLY A 131 -23.51 20.55 6.63
CA GLY A 131 -22.46 19.97 7.47
C GLY A 131 -22.96 19.00 8.56
N SER A 132 -24.27 18.82 8.73
CA SER A 132 -24.82 17.90 9.74
C SER A 132 -24.61 16.43 9.33
N ILE A 133 -24.22 15.58 10.27
CA ILE A 133 -24.06 14.15 10.02
C ILE A 133 -25.44 13.49 10.00
N VAL A 134 -25.79 12.87 8.88
CA VAL A 134 -27.09 12.22 8.65
C VAL A 134 -27.01 10.75 9.02
N LYS A 135 -25.95 10.05 8.58
CA LYS A 135 -25.80 8.61 8.77
C LYS A 135 -24.34 8.22 8.99
N VAL A 136 -24.12 7.28 9.90
CA VAL A 136 -22.81 6.66 10.18
C VAL A 136 -23.00 5.15 10.32
N GLU A 137 -22.55 4.41 9.32
CA GLU A 137 -22.65 2.95 9.25
C GLU A 137 -21.26 2.32 9.30
N THR A 138 -21.07 1.31 10.13
CA THR A 138 -19.80 0.55 10.18
C THR A 138 -19.83 -0.51 9.09
N LEU A 139 -18.88 -0.43 8.14
CA LEU A 139 -18.72 -1.45 7.10
C LEU A 139 -17.92 -2.64 7.62
N TRP A 140 -16.81 -2.37 8.31
CA TRP A 140 -16.02 -3.38 9.00
C TRP A 140 -15.16 -2.73 10.08
N LYS A 141 -14.70 -3.56 11.03
CA LYS A 141 -13.78 -3.18 12.10
C LYS A 141 -12.78 -4.29 12.38
N THR A 142 -11.59 -3.92 12.84
CA THR A 142 -10.60 -4.85 13.38
C THR A 142 -10.43 -4.71 14.90
N SER A 143 -11.02 -3.68 15.51
CA SER A 143 -11.02 -3.47 16.97
C SER A 143 -12.34 -2.82 17.41
N ASP A 144 -12.96 -3.41 18.43
CA ASP A 144 -14.16 -2.86 19.08
C ASP A 144 -13.86 -1.54 19.79
N LYS A 145 -12.67 -1.43 20.39
CA LYS A 145 -12.22 -0.22 21.06
C LYS A 145 -12.07 0.93 20.08
N ALA A 146 -11.46 0.67 18.92
CA ALA A 146 -11.31 1.66 17.86
C ALA A 146 -12.67 2.15 17.35
N GLU A 147 -13.64 1.25 17.13
CA GLU A 147 -15.01 1.64 16.75
C GLU A 147 -15.67 2.50 17.83
N GLN A 148 -15.62 2.06 19.10
CA GLN A 148 -16.25 2.78 20.21
C GLN A 148 -15.71 4.21 20.33
N LEU A 149 -14.38 4.37 20.27
CA LEU A 149 -13.72 5.67 20.34
C LEU A 149 -14.08 6.54 19.13
N ALA A 150 -14.09 5.99 17.92
CA ALA A 150 -14.44 6.74 16.73
C ALA A 150 -15.91 7.18 16.74
N ARG A 151 -16.84 6.33 17.17
CA ARG A 151 -18.27 6.70 17.31
C ARG A 151 -18.45 7.79 18.36
N LYS A 152 -17.76 7.69 19.50
CA LYS A 152 -17.78 8.73 20.54
C LYS A 152 -17.23 10.06 20.01
N ALA A 153 -16.13 10.02 19.25
CA ALA A 153 -15.55 11.20 18.62
C ALA A 153 -16.54 11.84 17.62
N ILE A 154 -17.16 11.04 16.75
CA ILE A 154 -18.15 11.53 15.77
C ILE A 154 -19.38 12.17 16.45
N GLN A 155 -19.80 11.66 17.61
CA GLN A 155 -20.91 12.24 18.37
C GLN A 155 -20.55 13.54 19.09
N SER A 156 -19.27 13.75 19.40
CA SER A 156 -18.80 14.89 20.21
C SER A 156 -18.06 15.96 19.41
N MET A 157 -17.86 15.74 18.11
CA MET A 157 -17.11 16.65 17.25
C MET A 157 -17.82 18.02 17.11
N PRO A 158 -17.05 19.10 16.90
CA PRO A 158 -17.62 20.41 16.65
C PRO A 158 -18.46 20.41 15.37
N ALA A 159 -19.33 21.42 15.24
CA ALA A 159 -20.12 21.63 14.04
C ALA A 159 -19.19 21.74 12.80
N LEU A 160 -19.50 20.95 11.78
CA LEU A 160 -18.74 20.94 10.54
C LEU A 160 -19.14 22.11 9.64
N PRO A 161 -18.22 22.61 8.80
CA PRO A 161 -18.59 23.57 7.77
C PRO A 161 -19.54 22.92 6.74
N PRO A 162 -20.28 23.72 5.94
CA PRO A 162 -21.07 23.21 4.84
C PRO A 162 -20.25 22.39 3.83
N THR A 163 -20.91 21.47 3.13
CA THR A 163 -20.25 20.66 2.09
C THR A 163 -19.85 21.55 0.89
N PRO A 164 -18.69 21.32 0.24
CA PRO A 164 -18.20 22.21 -0.81
C PRO A 164 -19.08 22.30 -2.05
N THR A 165 -19.83 21.25 -2.36
CA THR A 165 -20.70 21.18 -3.54
C THR A 165 -22.13 21.62 -3.26
N GLY A 166 -22.48 21.93 -2.01
CA GLY A 166 -23.86 22.17 -1.58
C GLY A 166 -24.78 20.95 -1.68
N LYS A 167 -24.23 19.76 -1.88
CA LYS A 167 -24.96 18.47 -1.98
C LYS A 167 -24.54 17.55 -0.84
N SER A 168 -25.38 16.58 -0.50
CA SER A 168 -25.01 15.57 0.49
C SER A 168 -23.73 14.85 0.08
N LEU A 169 -22.79 14.77 1.01
CA LEU A 169 -21.50 14.12 0.81
C LEU A 169 -21.55 12.72 1.40
N ILE A 170 -21.51 11.70 0.53
CA ILE A 170 -21.48 10.29 0.89
C ILE A 170 -20.10 9.74 0.55
N PHE A 171 -19.44 9.14 1.54
CA PHE A 171 -18.12 8.55 1.35
C PHE A 171 -17.83 7.45 2.36
N GLU A 172 -16.79 6.68 2.05
CA GLU A 172 -16.23 5.71 2.97
C GLU A 172 -14.88 6.22 3.49
N LYS A 173 -14.66 6.12 4.80
CA LYS A 173 -13.39 6.48 5.42
C LYS A 173 -13.01 5.45 6.46
N THR A 174 -11.77 4.98 6.36
CA THR A 174 -11.12 4.20 7.40
C THR A 174 -10.46 5.14 8.41
N ILE A 175 -10.72 4.90 9.69
CA ILE A 175 -10.09 5.59 10.81
C ILE A 175 -9.16 4.59 11.49
N SER A 176 -7.87 4.95 11.60
CA SER A 176 -6.85 4.09 12.20
C SER A 176 -6.53 4.50 13.63
N PHE A 177 -6.78 3.61 14.58
CA PHE A 177 -6.35 3.74 15.97
C PHE A 177 -5.15 2.82 16.20
N SER A 178 -3.98 3.29 15.77
CA SER A 178 -2.73 2.54 15.81
C SER A 178 -1.57 3.45 16.22
N PRO A 179 -0.51 2.91 16.87
CA PRO A 179 0.71 3.67 17.12
C PRO A 179 1.53 3.96 15.84
N PHE A 180 1.14 3.40 14.70
CA PHE A 180 1.83 3.59 13.41
C PHE A 180 1.08 4.62 12.55
N ALA A 181 1.84 5.44 11.81
CA ALA A 181 1.30 6.46 10.92
C ALA A 181 0.45 5.82 9.79
N ASN A 182 -0.78 6.30 9.61
CA ASN A 182 -1.72 5.79 8.60
C ASN A 182 -2.55 6.89 7.90
N ASP A 183 -2.55 8.13 8.42
CA ASP A 183 -3.36 9.24 7.92
C ASP A 183 -2.46 10.35 7.36
N ASP A 184 -1.76 10.03 6.27
CA ASP A 184 -0.87 10.97 5.60
C ASP A 184 -1.63 12.10 4.89
N SER A 185 -0.98 13.25 4.73
CA SER A 185 -1.54 14.39 4.01
C SER A 185 -1.91 14.00 2.56
N PRO A 186 -3.06 14.46 2.05
CA PRO A 186 -3.51 14.16 0.69
C PRO A 186 -2.63 14.86 -0.35
N ILE A 187 -2.41 14.19 -1.49
CA ILE A 187 -1.78 14.73 -2.69
C ILE A 187 -2.86 15.20 -3.66
N TYR A 188 -2.82 16.44 -4.15
CA TYR A 188 -3.83 17.03 -5.04
C TYR A 188 -3.38 17.15 -6.49
N ARG A 189 -2.07 17.08 -6.80
CA ARG A 189 -1.54 17.27 -8.17
C ARG A 189 -2.22 16.39 -9.23
N ASP A 190 -2.72 15.23 -8.84
CA ASP A 190 -3.33 14.22 -9.71
C ASP A 190 -4.86 14.25 -9.72
N ASP A 191 -5.50 15.18 -9.00
CA ASP A 191 -6.96 15.18 -8.83
C ASP A 191 -7.73 15.58 -10.09
N CYS A 192 -7.05 16.10 -11.13
CA CYS A 192 -7.62 16.33 -12.46
C CYS A 192 -7.48 15.14 -13.41
N LEU A 193 -6.71 14.10 -13.03
CA LEU A 193 -6.58 12.90 -13.85
C LEU A 193 -7.90 12.12 -13.84
N PRO A 194 -8.30 11.52 -14.97
CA PRO A 194 -9.50 10.70 -15.02
C PRO A 194 -9.39 9.52 -14.07
N ASP A 195 -10.50 9.11 -13.47
CA ASP A 195 -10.50 7.92 -12.62
C ASP A 195 -10.17 6.67 -13.47
N PRO A 196 -9.41 5.72 -12.92
CA PRO A 196 -9.14 4.48 -13.62
C PRO A 196 -10.47 3.76 -13.90
N PRO A 197 -10.60 3.11 -15.06
CA PRO A 197 -11.83 2.40 -15.40
C PRO A 197 -12.08 1.29 -14.39
N ALA A 198 -13.36 1.08 -14.03
CA ALA A 198 -13.73 -0.03 -13.18
C ALA A 198 -13.29 -1.35 -13.83
N PHE A 199 -12.63 -2.21 -13.05
CA PHE A 199 -12.23 -3.53 -13.52
C PHE A 199 -13.48 -4.39 -13.77
N ILE A 200 -13.64 -4.86 -15.00
CA ILE A 200 -14.61 -5.89 -15.36
C ILE A 200 -13.81 -7.10 -15.80
N ASN A 201 -14.05 -8.25 -15.18
CA ASN A 201 -13.47 -9.51 -15.65
C ASN A 201 -14.11 -9.86 -17.01
N PRO A 202 -13.35 -9.85 -18.13
CA PRO A 202 -13.90 -10.11 -19.46
C PRO A 202 -14.50 -11.51 -19.62
N PHE A 203 -14.10 -12.44 -18.75
CA PHE A 203 -14.51 -13.84 -18.79
C PHE A 203 -15.56 -14.21 -17.73
N ALA A 204 -16.05 -13.24 -16.95
CA ALA A 204 -17.11 -13.50 -15.98
C ALA A 204 -18.43 -13.85 -16.70
N TRP A 205 -18.92 -15.07 -16.47
CA TRP A 205 -20.13 -15.61 -17.09
C TRP A 205 -21.09 -16.16 -16.03
N ASP A 206 -22.39 -15.95 -16.22
CA ASP A 206 -23.45 -16.33 -15.27
C ASP A 206 -23.96 -17.78 -15.44
N GLY A 207 -23.41 -18.51 -16.42
CA GLY A 207 -23.78 -19.90 -16.70
C GLY A 207 -25.10 -20.07 -17.46
N LYS A 208 -25.83 -18.98 -17.77
CA LYS A 208 -27.17 -19.02 -18.35
C LYS A 208 -27.30 -18.21 -19.64
N SER A 209 -26.64 -17.06 -19.70
CA SER A 209 -26.65 -16.18 -20.87
C SER A 209 -25.66 -16.67 -21.94
N GLN A 210 -25.70 -16.09 -23.14
CA GLN A 210 -24.63 -16.31 -24.10
C GLN A 210 -23.33 -15.73 -23.56
N GLN A 211 -22.22 -16.47 -23.68
CA GLN A 211 -20.93 -15.99 -23.22
C GLN A 211 -20.43 -14.85 -24.11
N GLU A 212 -20.32 -13.65 -23.53
CA GLU A 212 -19.81 -12.46 -24.19
C GLU A 212 -18.54 -11.96 -23.50
N ILE A 213 -17.51 -11.63 -24.29
CA ILE A 213 -16.29 -11.02 -23.77
C ILE A 213 -16.56 -9.54 -23.52
N LYS A 214 -16.73 -9.17 -22.26
CA LYS A 214 -16.96 -7.77 -21.87
C LYS A 214 -15.65 -6.98 -21.98
N LYS A 215 -15.70 -5.85 -22.68
CA LYS A 215 -14.58 -4.89 -22.74
C LYS A 215 -14.74 -3.83 -21.66
N ASN A 216 -13.64 -3.45 -21.02
CA ASN A 216 -13.63 -2.33 -20.09
C ASN A 216 -13.96 -1.04 -20.84
N LYS A 217 -14.86 -0.23 -20.26
CA LYS A 217 -15.14 1.12 -20.78
C LYS A 217 -13.88 1.98 -20.60
N PRO A 218 -13.43 2.73 -21.62
CA PRO A 218 -12.37 3.70 -21.45
C PRO A 218 -12.70 4.72 -20.36
N ALA A 219 -11.68 5.23 -19.68
CA ALA A 219 -11.85 6.30 -18.71
C ALA A 219 -12.40 7.55 -19.40
N GLU A 220 -13.37 8.21 -18.77
CA GLU A 220 -13.98 9.44 -19.29
C GLU A 220 -13.00 10.60 -19.07
N GLN A 221 -12.54 11.19 -20.18
CA GLN A 221 -11.59 12.29 -20.15
C GLN A 221 -12.32 13.63 -20.14
N LEU A 222 -11.80 14.59 -19.37
CA LEU A 222 -12.26 15.96 -19.42
C LEU A 222 -11.95 16.58 -20.80
N SER A 223 -12.77 17.54 -21.24
CA SER A 223 -12.41 18.37 -22.39
C SER A 223 -11.12 19.14 -22.10
N PRO A 224 -10.33 19.52 -23.13
CA PRO A 224 -9.09 20.28 -22.92
C PRO A 224 -9.29 21.57 -22.12
N GLU A 225 -10.41 22.26 -22.35
CA GLU A 225 -10.79 23.47 -21.63
C GLU A 225 -11.11 23.20 -20.16
N ALA A 226 -11.92 22.17 -19.88
CA ALA A 226 -12.27 21.77 -18.51
C ALA A 226 -11.04 21.24 -17.74
N LEU A 227 -10.11 20.57 -18.42
CA LEU A 227 -8.85 20.14 -17.83
C LEU A 227 -7.98 21.34 -17.45
N ALA A 228 -7.84 22.33 -18.33
CA ALA A 228 -7.08 23.54 -18.05
C ALA A 228 -7.69 24.34 -16.87
N GLU A 229 -9.02 24.39 -16.77
CA GLU A 229 -9.71 25.01 -15.65
C GLU A 229 -9.49 24.22 -14.34
N CYS A 230 -9.56 22.89 -14.40
CA CYS A 230 -9.29 22.03 -13.26
C CYS A 230 -7.87 22.22 -12.72
N LEU A 231 -6.86 22.24 -13.60
CA LEU A 231 -5.45 22.41 -13.21
C LEU A 231 -5.19 23.74 -12.49
N LYS A 232 -5.94 24.80 -12.81
CA LYS A 232 -5.84 26.11 -12.12
C LYS A 232 -6.38 26.07 -10.69
N GLN A 233 -7.25 25.11 -10.37
CA GLN A 233 -7.86 24.98 -9.04
C GLN A 233 -7.04 24.10 -8.09
N LEU A 234 -6.02 23.40 -8.60
CA LEU A 234 -5.23 22.50 -7.78
C LEU A 234 -4.35 23.29 -6.79
N PRO A 235 -4.44 22.99 -5.48
CA PRO A 235 -3.54 23.57 -4.50
C PRO A 235 -2.14 22.96 -4.63
N GLN A 236 -1.16 23.63 -4.03
CA GLN A 236 0.17 23.07 -3.84
C GLN A 236 0.13 21.94 -2.80
N ASP A 237 0.79 20.82 -3.10
CA ASP A 237 0.95 19.72 -2.15
C ASP A 237 1.85 20.11 -0.97
N SER A 238 1.55 19.59 0.22
CA SER A 238 2.41 19.75 1.39
C SER A 238 3.65 18.87 1.29
N ILE A 239 4.80 19.32 1.81
CA ILE A 239 6.05 18.55 1.79
C ILE A 239 5.90 17.20 2.48
N GLU A 240 5.13 17.15 3.57
CA GLU A 240 4.81 15.93 4.31
C GLU A 240 3.97 14.96 3.49
N GLY A 241 3.02 15.48 2.70
CA GLY A 241 2.23 14.66 1.78
C GLY A 241 3.10 14.03 0.70
N ILE A 242 4.01 14.81 0.12
CA ILE A 242 4.95 14.35 -0.91
C ILE A 242 5.89 13.29 -0.33
N SER A 243 6.55 13.59 0.79
CA SER A 243 7.51 12.67 1.40
C SER A 243 6.86 11.37 1.83
N ALA A 244 5.65 11.42 2.40
CA ALA A 244 4.90 10.22 2.77
C ALA A 244 4.49 9.42 1.52
N HIS A 245 4.08 10.09 0.44
CA HIS A 245 3.79 9.42 -0.83
C HIS A 245 5.01 8.70 -1.40
N ASP A 246 6.13 9.40 -1.50
CA ASP A 246 7.38 8.86 -2.05
C ASP A 246 7.89 7.70 -1.20
N GLN A 247 7.83 7.83 0.14
CA GLN A 247 8.19 6.76 1.06
C GLN A 247 7.32 5.51 0.85
N ARG A 248 6.00 5.67 0.68
CA ARG A 248 5.12 4.53 0.38
C ARG A 248 5.45 3.88 -0.97
N GLN A 249 5.77 4.67 -2.01
CA GLN A 249 6.19 4.12 -3.29
C GLN A 249 7.49 3.31 -3.15
N LEU A 250 8.47 3.83 -2.40
CA LEU A 250 9.72 3.12 -2.12
C LEU A 250 9.48 1.86 -1.27
N ASP A 251 8.58 1.91 -0.29
CA ASP A 251 8.28 0.75 0.55
C ASP A 251 7.53 -0.35 -0.18
N GLN A 252 6.73 0.01 -1.20
CA GLN A 252 5.98 -0.93 -2.02
C GLN A 252 6.82 -1.51 -3.16
N TRP A 253 7.68 -0.70 -3.79
CA TRP A 253 8.37 -1.06 -5.04
C TRP A 253 9.90 -1.06 -4.93
N GLY A 254 10.47 -0.75 -3.77
CA GLY A 254 11.91 -0.75 -3.54
C GLY A 254 12.52 -2.11 -3.83
N SER A 255 13.52 -2.15 -4.72
CA SER A 255 14.16 -3.37 -5.22
C SER A 255 14.69 -4.28 -4.10
N SER A 256 15.12 -3.70 -2.97
CA SER A 256 15.62 -4.43 -1.80
C SER A 256 14.57 -5.27 -1.08
N LYS A 257 13.27 -4.98 -1.26
CA LYS A 257 12.15 -5.78 -0.71
C LYS A 257 11.61 -6.79 -1.71
N VAL A 258 11.72 -6.51 -3.02
CA VAL A 258 11.25 -7.41 -4.09
C VAL A 258 12.20 -8.61 -4.29
N ASN A 259 13.49 -8.45 -3.95
CA ASN A 259 14.52 -9.47 -4.18
C ASN A 259 14.95 -10.26 -2.92
N GLN A 260 14.22 -10.19 -1.80
CA GLN A 260 14.56 -11.03 -0.65
C GLN A 260 14.08 -12.47 -0.87
N PRO A 261 14.97 -13.49 -0.75
CA PRO A 261 14.53 -14.88 -0.73
C PRO A 261 13.64 -15.09 0.50
N LYS A 262 12.49 -15.75 0.28
CA LYS A 262 11.54 -16.12 1.35
C LYS A 262 12.13 -17.16 2.29
#